data_AF-A0A7Y0N3Z4-F1
#
_entry.id   AF-A0A7Y0N3Z4-F1
#
_cell.length_a   1.000
_cell.length_b   1.000
_cell.length_c   1.000
_cell.angle_alpha   90.00
_cell.angle_beta   90.00
_cell.angle_gamma   90.00
#
_symmetry.space_group_name_H-M   'P 1'
#
loop_
_entity.id
_entity.type
_entity.pdbx_description
1 polymer ?
#
loop_
_entity_poly.entity_id
_entity_poly.type
_entity_poly.pdbx_seq_one_letter_code
_entity_poly.pdbx_strand_id
1 'polypeptide(L)'
;MPKAVAALFFLLFTSLSYAESAFDIVQKSDQAMRGKSSYSEATMEIVRPDWTRSMTMKSWTKGTELSLVLVTAPAKDKGSASLKRHREMWN
;
A
#
# COMPACT_ATOMS: atom_id res chain seq x y z
N MET A 1 -46.01 -28.31 -4.60
CA MET A 1 -46.11 -26.90 -4.13
C MET A 1 -44.98 -26.48 -3.17
N PRO A 2 -44.59 -27.21 -2.09
CA PRO A 2 -43.57 -26.71 -1.15
C PRO A 2 -42.16 -26.61 -1.76
N LYS A 3 -41.80 -27.50 -2.69
CA LYS A 3 -40.51 -27.47 -3.41
C LYS A 3 -40.37 -26.25 -4.33
N ALA A 4 -41.46 -25.79 -4.95
CA ALA A 4 -41.44 -24.62 -5.82
C ALA A 4 -41.32 -23.31 -5.01
N VAL A 5 -41.97 -23.25 -3.85
CA VAL A 5 -41.82 -22.14 -2.89
C VAL A 5 -40.40 -22.08 -2.33
N ALA A 6 -39.82 -23.23 -1.96
CA ALA A 6 -38.43 -23.31 -1.51
C ALA A 6 -37.44 -22.88 -2.60
N ALA A 7 -37.67 -23.28 -3.86
CA ALA A 7 -36.84 -22.87 -4.99
C ALA A 7 -36.94 -21.35 -5.27
N LEU A 8 -38.14 -20.77 -5.17
CA LEU A 8 -38.34 -19.33 -5.32
C LEU A 8 -37.66 -18.55 -4.19
N PHE A 9 -37.72 -19.05 -2.95
CA PHE A 9 -37.04 -18.44 -1.82
C PHE A 9 -35.52 -18.47 -1.97
N PHE A 10 -34.97 -19.59 -2.49
CA PHE A 10 -33.55 -19.71 -2.80
C PHE A 10 -33.11 -18.72 -3.89
N LEU A 11 -33.91 -18.55 -4.96
CA LEU A 11 -33.64 -17.58 -6.02
C LEU A 11 -33.65 -16.13 -5.49
N LEU A 12 -34.63 -15.78 -4.66
CA LEU A 12 -34.70 -14.45 -4.04
C LEU A 12 -33.51 -14.20 -3.09
N PHE A 13 -33.04 -15.22 -2.37
CA PHE A 13 -31.89 -15.09 -1.49
C PHE A 13 -30.58 -14.81 -2.26
N THR A 14 -30.41 -15.38 -3.46
CA THR A 14 -29.24 -15.10 -4.30
C THR A 14 -29.20 -13.68 -4.87
N SER A 15 -30.35 -13.01 -5.00
CA SER A 15 -30.42 -11.64 -5.51
C SER A 15 -30.03 -10.55 -4.49
N LEU A 16 -29.84 -10.92 -3.22
CA LEU A 16 -29.45 -10.02 -2.13
C LEU A 16 -27.95 -10.05 -1.82
N SER A 17 -27.11 -10.44 -2.80
CA SER A 17 -25.67 -10.42 -2.61
C SER A 17 -25.16 -8.96 -2.58
N TYR A 18 -24.82 -8.49 -1.38
CA TYR A 18 -24.13 -7.21 -1.19
C TYR A 18 -22.64 -7.40 -1.48
N ALA A 19 -22.19 -6.91 -2.63
CA ALA A 19 -20.77 -6.79 -2.91
C ALA A 19 -20.18 -5.58 -2.19
N GLU A 20 -18.92 -5.70 -1.75
CA GLU A 20 -18.17 -4.56 -1.22
C GLU A 20 -17.93 -3.52 -2.32
N SER A 21 -17.95 -2.23 -1.98
CA SER A 21 -17.68 -1.19 -2.97
C SER A 21 -16.20 -1.20 -3.38
N ALA A 22 -15.91 -0.78 -4.61
CA ALA A 22 -14.53 -0.64 -5.07
C ALA A 22 -13.69 0.28 -4.17
N PHE A 23 -14.33 1.32 -3.60
CA PHE A 23 -13.69 2.23 -2.66
C PHE A 23 -13.25 1.50 -1.38
N ASP A 24 -14.14 0.72 -0.77
CA ASP A 24 -13.85 0.03 0.48
C ASP A 24 -12.74 -1.01 0.30
N ILE A 25 -12.73 -1.72 -0.84
CA ILE A 25 -11.68 -2.69 -1.18
C ILE A 25 -10.31 -1.99 -1.22
N VAL A 26 -10.20 -0.87 -1.95
CA VAL A 26 -8.96 -0.10 -2.07
C VAL A 26 -8.56 0.48 -0.71
N GLN A 27 -9.52 1.00 0.05
CA GLN A 27 -9.28 1.57 1.37
C GLN A 27 -8.71 0.53 2.35
N LYS A 28 -9.30 -0.66 2.42
CA LYS A 28 -8.80 -1.76 3.25
C LYS A 28 -7.41 -2.20 2.83
N SER A 29 -7.17 -2.31 1.52
CA SER A 29 -5.85 -2.66 0.97
C SER A 29 -4.78 -1.62 1.34
N ASP A 30 -5.08 -0.33 1.19
CA ASP A 30 -4.17 0.76 1.55
C ASP A 30 -3.86 0.76 3.06
N GLN A 31 -4.89 0.57 3.89
CA GLN A 31 -4.72 0.49 5.34
C GLN A 31 -3.87 -0.71 5.77
N ALA A 32 -4.08 -1.87 5.15
CA ALA A 32 -3.30 -3.07 5.42
C ALA A 32 -1.83 -2.91 5.02
N MET A 33 -1.57 -2.30 3.85
CA MET A 33 -0.22 -2.06 3.35
C MET A 33 0.54 -1.02 4.19
N ARG A 34 -0.11 0.09 4.56
CA ARG A 34 0.54 1.20 5.28
C ARG A 34 0.74 0.89 6.77
N GLY A 35 -0.23 0.22 7.41
CA GLY A 35 -0.29 0.10 8.86
C GLY A 35 -0.46 1.47 9.57
N LYS A 36 -0.38 1.48 10.91
CA LYS A 36 -0.41 2.72 11.71
C LYS A 36 0.94 3.45 11.69
N SER A 37 2.01 2.66 11.69
CA SER A 37 3.38 3.09 11.52
C SER A 37 4.17 1.93 10.94
N SER A 38 5.16 2.22 10.11
CA SER A 38 6.02 1.19 9.53
C SER A 38 7.47 1.58 9.59
N TYR A 39 8.32 0.56 9.67
CA TYR A 39 9.75 0.61 9.39
C TYR A 39 10.04 -0.41 8.29
N SER A 40 10.87 -0.03 7.32
CA SER A 40 11.31 -0.95 6.27
C SER A 40 12.75 -0.68 5.88
N GLU A 41 13.46 -1.73 5.50
CA GLU A 41 14.72 -1.66 4.78
C GLU A 41 14.51 -2.28 3.41
N ALA A 42 14.82 -1.54 2.35
CA ALA A 42 14.58 -1.98 0.98
C ALA A 42 15.75 -1.62 0.08
N THR A 43 16.02 -2.48 -0.89
CA THR A 43 16.93 -2.20 -1.99
C THR A 43 16.10 -1.98 -3.25
N MET A 44 16.22 -0.79 -3.84
CA MET A 44 15.62 -0.43 -5.10
C MET A 44 16.65 -0.62 -6.21
N GLU A 45 16.30 -1.45 -7.18
CA GLU A 45 17.08 -1.67 -8.39
C GLU A 45 16.38 -0.99 -9.57
N ILE A 46 17.10 -0.12 -10.27
CA ILE A 46 16.63 0.54 -11.49
C ILE A 46 17.39 -0.11 -12.65
N VAL A 47 16.67 -0.86 -13.47
CA VAL A 47 17.20 -1.59 -14.62
C VAL A 47 16.80 -0.87 -15.91
N ARG A 48 17.78 -0.46 -16.70
CA ARG A 48 17.63 0.09 -18.06
C ARG A 48 18.45 -0.78 -19.03
N PRO A 49 18.20 -0.71 -20.36
CA PRO A 49 18.93 -1.55 -21.32
C PRO A 49 20.46 -1.39 -21.27
N ASP A 50 20.94 -0.21 -20.89
CA ASP A 50 22.33 0.21 -20.91
C ASP A 50 23.01 0.24 -19.53
N TRP A 51 22.24 0.29 -18.44
CA TRP A 51 22.79 0.32 -17.09
C TRP A 51 21.81 -0.20 -16.02
N THR A 52 22.39 -0.60 -14.90
CA THR A 52 21.66 -0.93 -13.67
C THR A 52 22.21 -0.11 -12.51
N ARG A 53 21.32 0.45 -11.68
CA ARG A 53 21.68 1.12 -10.42
C ARG A 53 20.94 0.47 -9.27
N SER A 54 21.63 0.24 -8.17
CA SER A 54 21.05 -0.26 -6.93
C SER A 54 21.21 0.77 -5.81
N MET A 55 20.16 0.97 -5.02
CA MET A 55 20.11 1.90 -3.89
C MET A 55 19.43 1.22 -2.71
N THR A 56 20.05 1.23 -1.53
CA THR A 56 19.44 0.70 -0.31
C THR A 56 18.98 1.85 0.56
N MET A 57 17.78 1.73 1.13
CA MET A 57 17.18 2.75 1.97
C MET A 57 16.55 2.15 3.21
N LYS A 58 16.50 2.97 4.26
CA LYS A 58 15.61 2.78 5.41
C LYS A 58 14.44 3.74 5.27
N SER A 59 13.24 3.29 5.63
CA SER A 59 12.05 4.13 5.57
C SER A 59 11.20 3.96 6.82
N TRP A 60 10.67 5.07 7.31
CA TRP A 60 9.74 5.14 8.42
C TRP A 60 8.50 5.89 7.99
N THR A 61 7.31 5.40 8.36
CA THR A 61 6.06 6.12 8.17
C THR A 61 5.24 6.11 9.45
N LYS A 62 4.43 7.17 9.65
CA LYS A 62 3.42 7.22 10.70
C LYS A 62 2.17 7.88 10.14
N GLY A 63 1.13 7.07 9.93
CA GLY A 63 -0.08 7.47 9.21
C GLY A 63 0.23 8.04 7.82
N THR A 64 -0.57 9.00 7.40
CA THR A 64 -0.39 9.75 6.14
C THR A 64 0.50 10.98 6.28
N GLU A 65 0.85 11.32 7.51
CA GLU A 65 1.35 12.63 7.90
C GLU A 65 2.87 12.71 7.97
N LEU A 66 3.52 11.63 8.42
CA LEU A 66 4.97 11.61 8.63
C LEU A 66 5.58 10.50 7.80
N SER A 67 6.64 10.83 7.07
CA SER A 67 7.46 9.87 6.33
C SER A 67 8.91 10.32 6.34
N LEU A 68 9.84 9.39 6.56
CA LEU A 68 11.27 9.62 6.45
C LEU A 68 11.86 8.51 5.58
N VAL A 69 12.64 8.88 4.58
CA VAL A 69 13.44 7.96 3.77
C VAL A 69 14.90 8.35 3.92
N LEU A 70 15.76 7.40 4.28
CA LEU A 70 17.21 7.59 4.41
C LEU A 70 17.93 6.62 3.47
N VAL A 71 18.75 7.15 2.57
CA VAL A 71 19.61 6.35 1.70
C VAL A 71 20.81 5.84 2.50
N THR A 72 20.98 4.51 2.53
CA THR A 72 22.09 3.84 3.25
C THR A 72 23.18 3.35 2.31
N ALA A 73 22.88 3.14 1.03
CA ALA A 73 23.83 2.79 -0.02
C ALA A 73 23.29 3.26 -1.40
N PRO A 74 24.15 3.52 -2.41
CA PRO A 74 25.60 3.35 -2.42
C PRO A 74 26.35 4.48 -1.69
N ALA A 75 27.66 4.36 -1.51
CA ALA A 75 28.47 5.34 -0.79
C ALA A 75 28.34 6.78 -1.34
N LYS A 76 28.11 6.91 -2.64
CA LYS A 76 27.91 8.22 -3.31
C LYS A 76 26.69 8.98 -2.79
N ASP A 77 25.61 8.26 -2.44
CA ASP A 77 24.32 8.85 -2.03
C ASP A 77 23.99 8.60 -0.55
N LYS A 78 24.89 7.90 0.16
CA LYS A 78 24.70 7.52 1.55
C LYS A 78 24.55 8.76 2.42
N GLY A 79 23.48 8.80 3.21
CA GLY A 79 23.17 9.89 4.13
C GLY A 79 22.17 10.90 3.56
N SER A 80 21.87 10.87 2.25
CA SER A 80 20.76 11.64 1.69
C SER A 80 19.44 11.18 2.29
N ALA A 81 18.57 12.12 2.65
CA ALA A 81 17.30 11.83 3.29
C ALA A 81 16.19 12.73 2.77
N SER A 82 14.97 12.22 2.73
CA SER A 82 13.77 13.01 2.48
C SER A 82 12.81 12.88 3.65
N LEU A 83 12.34 14.02 4.16
CA LEU A 83 11.42 14.09 5.29
C LEU A 83 10.12 14.77 4.86
N LYS A 84 9.01 14.06 5.05
CA LYS A 84 7.65 14.62 5.03
C LYS A 84 7.18 14.86 6.45
N ARG A 85 6.74 16.09 6.73
CA ARG A 85 6.00 16.44 7.93
C ARG A 85 4.73 17.20 7.56
N HIS A 86 3.59 16.53 7.64
CA HIS A 86 2.29 17.06 7.22
C HIS A 86 2.33 17.51 5.75
N ARG A 87 2.33 18.82 5.52
CA ARG A 87 2.38 19.45 4.20
C ARG A 87 3.78 19.93 3.80
N GLU A 88 4.77 19.76 4.69
CA GLU A 88 6.15 20.18 4.48
C GLU A 88 7.00 19.01 3.96
N MET A 89 7.92 19.32 3.03
CA MET A 89 8.86 18.38 2.43
C MET A 89 10.28 18.95 2.51
N TRP A 90 11.23 18.12 2.92
CA TRP A 90 12.65 18.46 3.09
C TRP A 90 13.52 17.41 2.38
N ASN A 91 14.63 17.81 1.75
CA ASN A 91 15.59 16.94 1.06
C ASN A 91 17.03 17.33 1.39
#